data_AF-A0A7J9DTQ0-F1
#
_entry.id   AF-A0A7J9DTQ0-F1
#
_cell.length_a   1.000
_cell.length_b   1.000
_cell.length_c   1.000
_cell.angle_alpha   90.00
_cell.angle_beta   90.00
_cell.angle_gamma   90.00
#
_symmetry.space_group_name_H-M   'P 1'
#
loop_
_entity.id
_entity.type
_entity.pdbx_description
1 polymer ?
#
loop_
_entity_poly.entity_id
_entity_poly.type
_entity_poly.pdbx_seq_one_letter_code
_entity_poly.pdbx_strand_id
1 'polypeptide(L)'
;MDSRLNALAFIAQPEESVTKIDRRDPRVMKQVSCEAISAAQKAPCVARDVASELHRDGVYVPKAEQCAVSAWRKLNQLPLFPQVASVLVTTAAYCSDMYNQTVVNSAEKGYKVASYLPLVPAHKIAKLFRERSLTLIHCYA
;
A
#
# COMPACT_ATOMS: atom_id res chain seq x y z
N MET A 1 7.84 -4.61 28.86
CA MET A 1 9.00 -3.79 28.44
C MET A 1 10.08 -4.73 27.90
N ASP A 2 10.42 -4.81 26.62
CA ASP A 2 9.70 -4.47 25.39
C ASP A 2 10.36 -5.27 24.25
N SER A 3 9.83 -6.46 23.96
CA SER A 3 10.24 -7.28 22.81
C SER A 3 9.90 -6.63 21.45
N ARG A 4 9.33 -5.41 21.47
CA ARG A 4 9.00 -4.58 20.30
C ARG A 4 10.14 -3.66 19.86
N LEU A 5 11.18 -3.47 20.69
CA LEU A 5 12.31 -2.60 20.34
C LEU A 5 13.36 -3.27 19.44
N ASN A 6 13.41 -4.60 19.39
CA ASN A 6 14.45 -5.30 18.62
C ASN A 6 14.15 -5.39 17.12
N ALA A 7 12.89 -5.21 16.70
CA ALA A 7 12.51 -5.21 15.28
C ALA A 7 12.84 -3.88 14.57
N LEU A 8 12.95 -2.78 15.32
CA LEU A 8 13.27 -1.45 14.77
C LEU A 8 14.78 -1.19 14.67
N ALA A 9 15.61 -1.96 15.40
CA ALA A 9 17.06 -1.89 15.30
C ALA A 9 17.60 -2.40 13.95
N PHE A 10 16.84 -3.22 13.22
CA PHE A 10 17.27 -3.76 11.92
C PHE A 10 17.09 -2.77 10.76
N ILE A 11 16.35 -1.67 10.96
CA ILE A 11 16.12 -0.63 9.94
C ILE A 11 17.05 0.58 10.16
N ALA A 12 17.76 0.61 11.30
CA ALA A 12 18.71 1.65 11.62
C ALA A 12 20.15 1.13 11.46
N GLN A 13 20.71 1.38 10.27
CA GLN A 13 22.11 1.26 9.82
C GLN A 13 22.51 -0.07 9.17
N PRO A 14 23.09 0.01 7.96
CA PRO A 14 24.49 0.44 7.82
C PRO A 14 24.71 1.63 6.86
N GLU A 15 25.00 2.81 7.43
CA GLU A 15 25.89 3.83 6.86
C GLU A 15 27.35 3.39 7.10
N GLU A 16 27.73 2.21 6.60
CA GLU A 16 29.11 1.71 6.77
C GLU A 16 29.57 0.86 5.58
N SER A 17 29.26 1.33 4.37
CA SER A 17 30.03 0.98 3.18
C SER A 17 30.13 2.15 2.21
N VAL A 18 30.44 3.34 2.74
CA VAL A 18 31.06 4.43 1.96
C VAL A 18 32.57 4.23 2.04
N THR A 19 33.07 3.06 1.64
CA THR A 19 34.51 2.80 1.58
C THR A 19 34.92 2.71 0.11
N LYS A 20 35.59 3.77 -0.34
CA LYS A 20 36.32 3.88 -1.60
C LYS A 20 35.49 3.63 -2.86
N ILE A 21 34.87 4.70 -3.35
CA ILE A 21 34.79 4.90 -4.81
C ILE A 21 36.24 5.11 -5.29
N ASP A 22 36.92 4.00 -5.49
CA ASP A 22 38.18 3.94 -6.19
C ASP A 22 37.97 4.54 -7.59
N ARG A 23 38.95 5.32 -8.04
CA ARG A 23 38.87 6.22 -9.21
C ARG A 23 38.66 5.43 -10.51
N ARG A 24 37.43 4.95 -10.75
CA ARG A 24 37.00 4.47 -12.06
C ARG A 24 36.89 5.67 -12.99
N ASP A 25 37.43 5.49 -14.20
CA ASP A 25 37.48 6.47 -15.28
C ASP A 25 36.21 7.35 -15.32
N PRO A 26 36.34 8.69 -15.27
CA PRO A 26 35.20 9.63 -15.37
C PRO A 26 34.25 9.34 -16.54
N ARG A 27 34.72 8.70 -17.61
CA ARG A 27 33.88 8.25 -18.74
C ARG A 27 32.92 7.14 -18.34
N VAL A 28 33.39 6.15 -17.60
CA VAL A 28 32.57 5.04 -17.10
C VAL A 28 31.54 5.55 -16.09
N MET A 29 31.93 6.50 -15.24
CA MET A 29 31.01 7.11 -14.26
C MET A 29 29.89 7.90 -14.94
N LYS A 30 30.22 8.69 -15.98
CA LYS A 30 29.20 9.39 -16.78
C LYS A 30 28.27 8.42 -17.49
N GLN A 31 28.82 7.35 -18.08
CA GLN A 31 28.03 6.35 -18.79
C GLN A 31 27.02 5.65 -17.88
N VAL A 32 27.47 5.14 -16.73
CA VAL A 32 26.60 4.44 -15.77
C VAL A 32 25.54 5.37 -15.18
N SER A 33 25.90 6.64 -14.92
CA SER A 33 24.94 7.65 -14.46
C SER A 33 23.87 7.95 -15.51
N CYS A 34 24.26 8.13 -16.78
CA CYS A 34 23.33 8.35 -17.88
C CYS A 34 22.40 7.14 -18.10
N GLU A 35 22.91 5.92 -17.98
CA GLU A 35 22.10 4.70 -18.05
C GLU A 35 21.10 4.59 -16.90
N ALA A 36 21.53 4.88 -15.66
CA ALA A 36 20.66 4.89 -14.50
C ALA A 36 19.56 5.96 -14.62
N ILE A 37 19.90 7.16 -15.09
CA ILE A 37 18.93 8.24 -15.35
C ILE A 37 17.95 7.84 -16.46
N SER A 38 18.43 7.24 -17.56
CA SER A 38 17.58 6.77 -18.66
C SER A 38 16.64 5.66 -18.23
N ALA A 39 17.13 4.70 -17.43
CA ALA A 39 16.31 3.65 -16.84
C ALA A 39 15.26 4.23 -15.88
N ALA A 40 15.63 5.18 -15.02
CA ALA A 40 14.71 5.86 -14.12
C ALA A 40 13.66 6.70 -14.86
N GLN A 41 14.02 7.33 -15.99
CA GLN A 41 13.08 8.05 -16.86
C GLN A 41 12.11 7.12 -17.58
N LYS A 42 12.51 5.87 -17.85
CA LYS A 42 11.65 4.83 -18.44
C LYS A 42 10.77 4.11 -17.42
N ALA A 43 11.15 4.09 -16.14
CA ALA A 43 10.38 3.43 -15.09
C ALA A 43 8.91 3.90 -14.98
N PRO A 44 8.58 5.20 -15.10
CA PRO A 44 7.19 5.66 -15.16
C PRO A 44 6.39 5.07 -16.33
N CYS A 45 7.03 4.93 -17.49
CA CYS A 45 6.40 4.37 -18.69
C CYS A 45 6.03 2.90 -18.46
N VAL A 46 6.98 2.12 -17.95
CA VAL A 46 6.79 0.70 -17.64
C VAL A 46 5.71 0.53 -16.56
N ALA A 47 5.75 1.34 -15.51
CA ALA A 47 4.73 1.32 -14.46
C ALA A 47 3.33 1.63 -15.01
N ARG A 48 3.22 2.61 -15.92
CA ARG A 48 1.95 2.96 -16.57
C ARG A 48 1.44 1.83 -17.45
N ASP A 49 2.31 1.18 -18.21
CA ASP A 49 1.91 0.11 -19.14
C ASP A 49 1.43 -1.12 -18.34
N VAL A 50 2.14 -1.52 -17.29
CA VAL A 50 1.72 -2.57 -16.35
C VAL A 50 0.39 -2.21 -15.65
N ALA A 51 0.23 -0.96 -15.22
CA ALA A 51 -1.01 -0.50 -14.61
C ALA A 51 -2.19 -0.52 -15.60
N SER A 52 -1.91 -0.26 -16.88
CA SER A 52 -2.90 -0.27 -17.96
C SER A 52 -3.30 -1.69 -18.34
N GLU A 53 -2.35 -2.63 -18.38
CA GLU A 53 -2.63 -4.06 -18.56
C GLU A 53 -3.49 -4.61 -17.42
N LEU A 54 -3.16 -4.28 -16.16
CA LEU A 54 -3.95 -4.68 -15.00
C LEU A 54 -5.38 -4.11 -15.04
N HIS A 55 -5.53 -2.86 -15.47
CA HIS A 55 -6.84 -2.24 -15.68
C HIS A 55 -7.63 -2.89 -16.82
N ARG A 56 -6.97 -3.26 -17.92
CA ARG A 56 -7.60 -3.76 -19.14
C ARG A 56 -8.09 -5.19 -18.99
N ASP A 57 -7.28 -6.04 -18.37
CA ASP A 57 -7.67 -7.43 -18.16
C ASP A 57 -8.73 -7.52 -17.07
N GLY A 58 -8.69 -6.68 -16.03
CA GLY A 58 -9.69 -6.68 -14.96
C GLY A 58 -9.90 -8.06 -14.33
N VAL A 59 -9.04 -9.05 -14.59
CA VAL A 59 -9.26 -10.45 -14.21
C VAL A 59 -8.72 -10.70 -12.79
N TYR A 60 -7.70 -9.95 -12.39
CA TYR A 60 -7.04 -10.16 -11.10
C TYR A 60 -7.87 -9.61 -9.93
N VAL A 61 -8.46 -8.42 -10.08
CA VAL A 61 -9.13 -7.71 -8.98
C VAL A 61 -10.47 -8.37 -8.58
N PRO A 62 -11.39 -8.70 -9.49
CA PRO A 62 -12.70 -9.26 -9.12
C PRO A 62 -12.60 -10.68 -8.56
N LYS A 63 -11.68 -11.50 -9.08
CA LYS A 63 -11.44 -12.86 -8.54
C LYS A 63 -10.82 -12.79 -7.14
N ALA A 64 -9.86 -11.90 -6.92
CA ALA A 64 -9.27 -11.68 -5.60
C ALA A 64 -10.32 -11.14 -4.61
N GLU A 65 -11.17 -10.20 -5.02
CA GLU A 65 -12.26 -9.66 -4.20
C GLU A 65 -13.27 -10.75 -3.81
N GLN A 66 -13.73 -11.56 -4.77
CA GLN A 66 -14.66 -12.66 -4.49
C GLN A 66 -14.04 -13.69 -3.52
N CYS A 67 -12.76 -14.00 -3.69
CA CYS A 67 -12.03 -14.85 -2.75
C CYS A 67 -11.95 -14.23 -1.35
N ALA A 68 -11.56 -12.96 -1.25
CA ALA A 68 -11.46 -12.26 0.02
C ALA A 68 -12.81 -12.21 0.75
N VAL A 69 -13.90 -11.88 0.03
CA VAL A 69 -15.26 -11.85 0.58
C VAL A 69 -15.70 -13.25 1.03
N SER A 70 -15.43 -14.28 0.23
CA SER A 70 -15.80 -15.66 0.57
C SER A 70 -15.02 -16.18 1.78
N ALA A 71 -13.72 -15.91 1.84
CA ALA A 71 -12.87 -16.26 2.97
C ALA A 71 -13.32 -15.52 4.24
N TRP A 72 -13.55 -14.21 4.15
CA TRP A 72 -14.05 -13.41 5.27
C TRP A 72 -15.38 -13.93 5.81
N ARG A 73 -16.32 -14.32 4.93
CA ARG A 73 -17.60 -14.90 5.35
C ARG A 73 -17.41 -16.23 6.07
N LYS A 74 -16.58 -17.14 5.54
CA LYS A 74 -16.29 -18.43 6.18
C LYS A 74 -15.63 -18.24 7.55
N LEU A 75 -14.68 -17.32 7.66
CA LEU A 75 -14.02 -17.03 8.92
C LEU A 75 -14.99 -16.49 9.96
N ASN A 76 -15.94 -15.63 9.58
CA ASN A 76 -16.99 -15.13 10.50
C ASN A 76 -17.94 -16.22 11.04
N GLN A 77 -17.94 -17.44 10.49
CA GLN A 77 -18.68 -18.57 11.06
C GLN A 77 -17.95 -19.23 12.24
N LEU A 78 -16.67 -18.92 12.44
CA LEU A 78 -15.88 -19.45 13.56
C LEU A 78 -16.22 -18.68 14.85
N PRO A 79 -16.38 -19.36 15.99
CA PRO A 79 -16.92 -18.76 17.22
C PRO A 79 -16.10 -17.61 17.80
N LEU A 80 -14.78 -17.55 17.52
CA LEU A 80 -13.89 -16.49 18.02
C LEU A 80 -13.56 -15.42 16.98
N PHE A 81 -13.83 -15.68 15.71
CA PHE A 81 -13.40 -14.78 14.64
C PHE A 81 -14.08 -13.41 14.67
N PRO A 82 -15.37 -13.24 15.02
CA PRO A 82 -15.99 -11.91 15.09
C PRO A 82 -15.26 -10.94 16.03
N GLN A 83 -14.73 -11.43 17.15
CA GLN A 83 -13.96 -10.61 18.09
C GLN A 83 -12.61 -10.19 17.48
N VAL A 84 -11.92 -11.12 16.84
CA VAL A 84 -10.66 -10.85 16.13
C VAL A 84 -10.89 -9.89 14.95
N ALA A 85 -11.97 -10.10 14.19
CA ALA A 85 -12.35 -9.27 13.07
C ALA A 85 -12.60 -7.81 13.50
N SER A 86 -13.23 -7.57 14.65
CA SER A 86 -13.43 -6.22 15.20
C SER A 86 -12.11 -5.48 15.43
N VAL A 87 -11.13 -6.16 16.04
CA VAL A 87 -9.78 -5.59 16.27
C VAL A 87 -9.06 -5.33 14.95
N LEU A 88 -9.13 -6.27 14.01
CA LEU A 88 -8.51 -6.13 12.70
C LEU A 88 -9.15 -5.01 11.86
N VAL A 89 -10.48 -4.88 11.87
CA VAL A 89 -11.19 -3.79 11.18
C VAL A 89 -10.80 -2.44 11.75
N THR A 90 -10.72 -2.33 13.09
CA THR A 90 -10.29 -1.09 13.75
C THR A 90 -8.84 -0.74 13.42
N THR A 91 -7.95 -1.74 13.44
CA THR A 91 -6.54 -1.57 13.08
C THR A 91 -6.40 -1.16 11.61
N ALA A 92 -7.15 -1.79 10.71
CA ALA A 92 -7.16 -1.45 9.29
C ALA A 92 -7.67 -0.02 9.04
N ALA A 93 -8.71 0.41 9.76
CA ALA A 93 -9.20 1.79 9.70
C ALA A 93 -8.14 2.79 10.16
N TYR A 94 -7.53 2.56 11.32
CA TYR A 94 -6.46 3.41 11.86
C TYR A 94 -5.26 3.49 10.91
N CYS A 95 -4.78 2.36 10.40
CA CYS A 95 -3.66 2.32 9.46
C CYS A 95 -4.00 3.04 8.15
N SER A 96 -5.24 2.92 7.66
CA SER A 96 -5.69 3.62 6.45
C SER A 96 -5.69 5.13 6.64
N ASP A 97 -6.13 5.62 7.80
CA ASP A 97 -6.13 7.04 8.11
C ASP A 97 -4.70 7.59 8.21
N MET A 98 -3.80 6.89 8.91
CA MET A 98 -2.39 7.28 9.01
C MET A 98 -1.67 7.28 7.66
N TYR A 99 -1.93 6.27 6.82
CA TYR A 99 -1.41 6.20 5.46
C TYR A 99 -1.90 7.39 4.63
N ASN A 100 -3.21 7.63 4.61
CA ASN A 100 -3.81 8.72 3.85
C ASN A 100 -3.26 10.09 4.27
N GLN A 101 -3.17 10.35 5.57
CA GLN A 101 -2.58 11.58 6.10
C GLN A 101 -1.11 11.72 5.67
N THR A 102 -0.35 10.64 5.71
CA THR A 102 1.07 10.66 5.30
C THR A 102 1.21 10.97 3.81
N VAL A 103 0.38 10.37 2.96
CA VAL A 103 0.36 10.65 1.51
C VAL A 103 0.03 12.11 1.24
N VAL A 104 -1.03 12.65 1.85
CA VAL A 104 -1.45 14.05 1.70
C VAL A 104 -0.35 15.00 2.17
N ASN A 105 0.14 14.82 3.40
CA ASN A 105 1.19 15.67 3.98
C ASN A 105 2.48 15.65 3.16
N SER A 106 2.82 14.51 2.55
CA SER A 106 4.01 14.38 1.70
C SER A 106 3.80 15.04 0.34
N ALA A 107 2.62 14.90 -0.26
CA ALA A 107 2.28 15.58 -1.51
C ALA A 107 2.28 17.12 -1.32
N GLU A 108 1.72 17.62 -0.22
CA GLU A 108 1.72 19.05 0.15
C GLU A 108 3.13 19.61 0.36
N LYS A 109 4.05 18.80 0.89
CA LYS A 109 5.48 19.15 1.02
C LYS A 109 6.26 19.10 -0.30
N GLY A 110 5.62 18.76 -1.42
CA GLY A 110 6.23 18.73 -2.75
C GLY A 110 6.96 17.43 -3.09
N TYR A 111 6.80 16.36 -2.31
CA TYR A 111 7.33 15.05 -2.68
C TYR A 111 6.54 14.49 -3.88
N LYS A 112 7.09 14.64 -5.08
CA LYS A 112 6.46 14.22 -6.35
C LYS A 112 6.00 12.76 -6.37
N VAL A 113 6.65 11.86 -5.63
CA VAL A 113 6.24 10.45 -5.57
C VAL A 113 4.89 10.29 -4.85
N ALA A 114 4.63 11.11 -3.84
CA ALA A 114 3.41 11.02 -3.03
C ALA A 114 2.13 11.38 -3.82
N SER A 115 2.22 12.28 -4.81
CA SER A 115 1.07 12.62 -5.66
C SER A 115 0.59 11.47 -6.56
N TYR A 116 1.38 10.41 -6.70
CA TYR A 116 1.00 9.20 -7.44
C TYR A 116 0.48 8.08 -6.52
N LEU A 117 0.56 8.24 -5.19
CA LEU A 117 0.09 7.24 -4.25
C LEU A 117 -1.44 7.35 -4.07
N PRO A 118 -2.19 6.25 -4.18
CA PRO A 118 -3.64 6.28 -4.11
C PRO A 118 -4.12 6.42 -2.67
N LEU A 119 -5.12 7.25 -2.41
CA LEU A 119 -5.77 7.32 -1.09
C LEU A 119 -6.74 6.14 -0.89
N VAL A 120 -6.76 5.60 0.33
CA VAL A 120 -7.69 4.54 0.75
C VAL A 120 -9.05 5.17 1.06
N PRO A 121 -10.14 4.80 0.37
CA PRO A 121 -11.46 5.40 0.57
C PRO A 121 -12.21 4.83 1.78
N ALA A 122 -11.60 4.87 2.97
CA ALA A 122 -12.13 4.26 4.20
C ALA A 122 -13.54 4.74 4.57
N HIS A 123 -13.83 6.03 4.43
CA HIS A 123 -15.16 6.59 4.69
C HIS A 123 -16.24 6.05 3.75
N LYS A 124 -15.92 5.82 2.47
CA LYS A 124 -16.86 5.25 1.49
C LYS A 124 -17.14 3.79 1.83
N ILE A 125 -16.10 3.04 2.17
CA ILE A 125 -16.21 1.64 2.61
C ILE A 125 -17.10 1.56 3.86
N ALA A 126 -16.82 2.37 4.88
CA ALA A 126 -17.62 2.42 6.11
C ALA A 126 -19.09 2.83 5.86
N LYS A 127 -19.32 3.77 4.92
CA LYS A 127 -20.66 4.18 4.51
C LYS A 127 -21.44 3.03 3.86
N LEU A 128 -20.84 2.30 2.92
CA LEU A 128 -21.47 1.14 2.27
C LEU A 128 -21.89 0.05 3.26
N PHE A 129 -21.08 -0.21 4.29
CA PHE A 129 -21.42 -1.19 5.32
C PHE A 129 -22.60 -0.74 6.19
N ARG A 130 -22.69 0.55 6.55
CA ARG A 130 -23.84 1.09 7.28
C ARG A 130 -25.11 1.11 6.44
N GLU A 131 -25.05 1.53 5.19
CA GLU A 131 -26.21 1.57 4.29
C GLU A 131 -26.77 0.17 4.04
N ARG A 132 -25.90 -0.83 3.84
CA ARG A 132 -26.33 -2.22 3.69
C ARG A 132 -27.06 -2.74 4.94
N SER A 133 -26.64 -2.38 6.15
CA SER A 133 -27.37 -2.75 7.37
C SER A 133 -28.76 -2.11 7.44
N LEU A 134 -28.93 -0.87 6.98
CA LEU A 134 -30.22 -0.18 7.00
C LEU A 134 -31.20 -0.73 5.94
N THR A 135 -30.71 -1.07 4.75
CA THR A 135 -31.54 -1.68 3.69
C THR A 135 -32.07 -3.06 4.07
N LEU A 136 -31.33 -3.84 4.86
CA LEU A 136 -31.79 -5.15 5.34
C LEU A 136 -32.86 -5.03 6.42
N ILE A 137 -32.83 -3.98 7.24
CA ILE A 137 -33.85 -3.72 8.27
C ILE A 137 -35.17 -3.28 7.62
N HIS A 138 -35.13 -2.42 6.58
CA HIS A 138 -36.33 -1.94 5.88
C HIS A 138 -37.03 -2.98 5.00
N CYS A 139 -36.36 -4.07 4.62
CA CYS A 139 -36.97 -5.17 3.86
C CYS A 139 -37.53 -6.30 4.75
N TYR A 140 -37.28 -6.26 6.06
CA TYR A 140 -37.71 -7.29 7.03
C TYR A 140 -38.70 -6.76 8.09
N ALA A 141 -39.15 -5.51 7.94
CA ALA A 141 -40.21 -4.87 8.74
C ALA A 141 -41.42 -4.58 7.85
#